data_AF-A0A948VE29-F1
#
_entry.id   AF-A0A948VE29-F1
#
_cell.length_a   1.000
_cell.length_b   1.000
_cell.length_c   1.000
_cell.angle_alpha   90.00
_cell.angle_beta   90.00
_cell.angle_gamma   90.00
#
_symmetry.space_group_name_H-M   'P 1'
#
loop_
_entity.id
_entity.type
_entity.pdbx_description
1 polymer ?
#
loop_
_entity_poly.entity_id
_entity_poly.type
_entity_poly.pdbx_seq_one_letter_code
_entity_poly.pdbx_strand_id
1 'polypeptide(L)'
;MNVLTYSFAAILSIAPLLGGIWNLEVQTLFQVSALFFFCFYIGSKLYSQKLPAFFLDNKNQILILLIVLSAISLTLSPIKNLIAGEWINLAIGFLIIILSRGLTEEQEEKIFKFIFVSAYIICILAFCEILFKRQLPPSSTLINSNALALFSIMIIPFALSMRKYALSTILFIVLLLTASLAGFIAFTIVLLFYLAKTYGIKNKKFVIPCFAIGLIAVLYGFIGLDFKSVADRLIWWRDGFKIVVDKAVLGFGYGSFSFVYPAYHKSVMGGISSLYAHNYFLEFLVENGIISSIIWFAFLVSSFIKGRPIIKYSILAVLLHSFVDFGLSLPFNLWLFCFIVGINNKPTKSDKYEKPAYGKLYALILLCLFITSMQYGYKRLRLNGIYKEIIKVSSAGDFKTSLVLLDRAIIIDKSNPLIYKLKGNLYLNAAREKKDERLFFEAATAFEEALLFNPYDKIVYKRLLEIYEYVAVTILIEDIKLRRAEFMR
;
A
#
# COMPACT_ATOMS: atom_id res chain seq x y z
N MET A 1 12.08 -15.04 -22.05
CA MET A 1 10.75 -14.39 -21.96
C MET A 1 9.81 -15.16 -21.03
N ASN A 2 9.88 -16.49 -21.00
CA ASN A 2 9.06 -17.34 -20.13
C ASN A 2 9.16 -17.01 -18.62
N VAL A 3 10.36 -16.68 -18.10
CA VAL A 3 10.54 -16.35 -16.67
C VAL A 3 9.60 -15.22 -16.24
N LEU A 4 9.59 -14.09 -16.97
CA LEU A 4 8.78 -12.93 -16.60
C LEU A 4 7.27 -13.25 -16.62
N THR A 5 6.81 -14.04 -17.60
CA THR A 5 5.41 -14.47 -17.71
C THR A 5 4.97 -15.30 -16.51
N TYR A 6 5.75 -16.32 -16.14
CA TYR A 6 5.40 -17.18 -15.00
C TYR A 6 5.55 -16.46 -13.66
N SER A 7 6.54 -15.57 -13.52
CA SER A 7 6.69 -14.74 -12.32
C SER A 7 5.49 -13.81 -12.14
N PHE A 8 5.04 -13.12 -13.19
CA PHE A 8 3.83 -12.30 -13.12
C PHE A 8 2.60 -13.14 -12.81
N ALA A 9 2.42 -14.26 -13.50
CA ALA A 9 1.29 -15.16 -13.25
C ALA A 9 1.24 -15.56 -11.76
N ALA A 10 2.34 -16.05 -11.20
CA ALA A 10 2.42 -16.45 -9.80
C ALA A 10 2.18 -15.29 -8.83
N ILE A 11 2.86 -14.16 -9.00
CA ILE A 11 2.74 -13.01 -8.09
C ILE A 11 1.29 -12.47 -8.10
N LEU A 12 0.73 -12.24 -9.30
CA LEU A 12 -0.56 -11.58 -9.44
C LEU A 12 -1.76 -12.51 -9.16
N SER A 13 -1.59 -13.84 -9.28
CA SER A 13 -2.66 -14.79 -8.93
C SER A 13 -2.62 -15.20 -7.46
N ILE A 14 -1.44 -15.38 -6.87
CA ILE A 14 -1.30 -15.89 -5.50
C ILE A 14 -1.42 -14.75 -4.48
N ALA A 15 -0.90 -13.55 -4.75
CA ALA A 15 -0.94 -12.46 -3.77
C ALA A 15 -2.37 -12.11 -3.29
N PRO A 16 -3.38 -11.98 -4.19
CA PRO A 16 -4.76 -11.76 -3.76
C PRO A 16 -5.32 -12.91 -2.90
N LEU A 17 -4.95 -14.17 -3.18
CA LEU A 17 -5.41 -15.34 -2.41
C LEU A 17 -4.87 -15.38 -0.99
N LEU A 18 -3.79 -14.64 -0.71
CA LEU A 18 -3.17 -14.53 0.61
C LEU A 18 -3.44 -13.16 1.25
N GLY A 19 -4.33 -12.34 0.69
CA GLY A 19 -4.58 -10.97 1.13
C GLY A 19 -5.03 -10.86 2.60
N GLY A 20 -5.84 -11.80 3.09
CA GLY A 20 -6.39 -11.82 4.44
C GLY A 20 -5.37 -12.27 5.50
N ILE A 21 -4.25 -12.84 5.07
CA ILE A 21 -3.12 -13.22 5.94
C ILE A 21 -1.85 -12.44 5.57
N TRP A 22 -2.00 -11.25 4.97
CA TRP A 22 -0.90 -10.40 4.50
C TRP A 22 -0.11 -9.79 5.66
N ASN A 23 0.61 -10.63 6.39
CA ASN A 23 1.52 -10.27 7.46
C ASN A 23 2.92 -9.94 6.90
N LEU A 24 3.82 -9.51 7.79
CA LEU A 24 5.19 -9.15 7.43
C LEU A 24 5.94 -10.28 6.72
N GLU A 25 5.73 -11.54 7.13
CA GLU A 25 6.37 -12.71 6.53
C GLU A 25 5.92 -12.93 5.09
N VAL A 26 4.60 -12.94 4.86
CA VAL A 26 4.01 -13.09 3.53
C VAL A 26 4.46 -11.95 2.62
N GLN A 27 4.36 -10.71 3.11
CA GLN A 27 4.80 -9.53 2.36
C GLN A 27 6.28 -9.62 1.99
N THR A 28 7.16 -9.94 2.95
CA THR A 28 8.61 -10.03 2.70
C THR A 28 8.93 -11.13 1.70
N LEU A 29 8.25 -12.29 1.77
CA LEU A 29 8.38 -13.37 0.81
C LEU A 29 8.06 -12.88 -0.62
N PHE A 30 6.89 -12.25 -0.81
CA PHE A 30 6.51 -11.73 -2.12
C PHE A 30 7.45 -10.64 -2.62
N GLN A 31 7.88 -9.72 -1.74
CA GLN A 31 8.82 -8.66 -2.09
C GLN A 31 10.14 -9.23 -2.60
N VAL A 32 10.72 -10.17 -1.85
CA VAL A 32 11.96 -10.87 -2.21
C VAL A 32 11.80 -11.63 -3.51
N SER A 33 10.72 -12.40 -3.68
CA SER A 33 10.46 -13.16 -4.90
C SER A 33 10.31 -12.25 -6.12
N ALA A 34 9.53 -11.18 -6.02
CA ALA A 34 9.35 -10.22 -7.11
C ALA A 34 10.67 -9.55 -7.50
N LEU A 35 11.42 -9.04 -6.52
CA LEU A 35 12.72 -8.42 -6.77
C LEU A 35 13.73 -9.41 -7.34
N PHE A 36 13.74 -10.66 -6.88
CA PHE A 36 14.61 -11.70 -7.46
C PHE A 36 14.34 -11.89 -8.95
N PHE A 37 13.09 -12.14 -9.32
CA PHE A 37 12.74 -12.40 -10.72
C PHE A 37 12.94 -11.17 -11.61
N PHE A 38 12.62 -9.97 -11.12
CA PHE A 38 12.79 -8.73 -11.88
C PHE A 38 14.27 -8.38 -12.04
N CYS A 39 15.05 -8.45 -10.96
CA CYS A 39 16.49 -8.21 -11.02
C CYS A 39 17.21 -9.24 -11.88
N PHE A 40 16.83 -10.52 -11.79
CA PHE A 40 17.36 -11.58 -12.65
C PHE A 40 17.04 -11.31 -14.12
N TYR A 41 15.78 -10.98 -14.44
CA TYR A 41 15.38 -10.68 -15.82
C TYR A 41 16.15 -9.48 -16.37
N ILE A 42 16.12 -8.33 -15.69
CA ILE A 42 16.79 -7.10 -16.15
C ILE A 42 18.31 -7.31 -16.19
N GLY A 43 18.89 -7.90 -15.15
CA GLY A 43 20.31 -8.19 -15.03
C GLY A 43 20.81 -9.11 -16.14
N SER A 44 20.06 -10.16 -16.49
CA SER A 44 20.42 -11.03 -17.62
C SER A 44 20.46 -10.29 -18.97
N LYS A 45 19.55 -9.34 -19.18
CA LYS A 45 19.50 -8.52 -20.41
C LYS A 45 20.63 -7.49 -20.47
N LEU A 46 20.93 -6.86 -19.34
CA LEU A 46 22.06 -5.95 -19.21
C LEU A 46 23.40 -6.67 -19.38
N TYR A 47 23.57 -7.84 -18.76
CA TYR A 47 24.79 -8.66 -18.85
C TYR A 47 25.04 -9.17 -20.27
N SER A 48 23.99 -9.66 -20.93
CA SER A 48 24.06 -10.10 -22.34
C SER A 48 24.16 -8.97 -23.36
N GLN A 49 24.14 -7.70 -22.90
CA GLN A 49 24.14 -6.49 -23.74
C GLN A 49 23.02 -6.47 -24.80
N LYS A 50 21.90 -7.11 -24.48
CA LYS A 50 20.69 -7.16 -25.31
C LYS A 50 19.53 -6.61 -24.51
N LEU A 51 19.60 -5.31 -24.17
CA LEU A 51 18.54 -4.64 -23.41
C LEU A 51 17.37 -4.35 -24.36
N PRO A 52 16.13 -4.81 -24.07
CA PRO A 52 14.99 -4.46 -24.89
C PRO A 52 14.80 -2.93 -25.02
N ALA A 53 14.59 -2.43 -26.23
CA ALA A 53 14.49 -0.99 -26.51
C ALA A 53 13.35 -0.31 -25.73
N PHE A 54 12.31 -1.06 -25.33
CA PHE A 54 11.21 -0.51 -24.55
C PHE A 54 11.66 0.05 -23.19
N PHE A 55 12.78 -0.40 -22.61
CA PHE A 55 13.32 0.20 -21.38
C PHE A 55 13.70 1.68 -21.57
N LEU A 56 14.01 2.10 -22.80
CA LEU A 56 14.37 3.48 -23.13
C LEU A 56 13.16 4.33 -23.58
N ASP A 57 11.94 3.78 -23.57
CA ASP A 57 10.73 4.53 -23.91
C ASP A 57 10.48 5.65 -22.88
N ASN A 58 10.11 6.85 -23.34
CA ASN A 58 9.95 8.04 -22.48
C ASN A 58 9.03 7.79 -21.28
N LYS A 59 7.97 6.99 -21.45
CA LYS A 59 7.06 6.65 -20.35
C LYS A 59 7.75 5.80 -19.27
N ASN A 60 8.74 4.97 -19.63
CA ASN A 60 9.52 4.21 -18.65
C ASN A 60 10.53 5.10 -17.92
N GLN A 61 11.09 6.10 -18.60
CA GLN A 61 11.92 7.11 -17.95
C GLN A 61 11.14 7.90 -16.88
N ILE A 62 9.88 8.26 -17.17
CA ILE A 62 8.97 8.89 -16.19
C ILE A 62 8.75 7.98 -14.96
N LEU A 63 8.54 6.67 -15.17
CA LEU A 63 8.36 5.71 -14.06
C LEU A 63 9.64 5.52 -13.25
N ILE A 64 10.81 5.51 -13.89
CA ILE A 64 12.11 5.48 -13.20
C ILE A 64 12.30 6.76 -12.36
N LEU A 65 11.94 7.92 -12.91
CA LEU A 65 11.96 9.19 -12.17
C LEU A 65 11.06 9.13 -10.93
N LEU A 66 9.86 8.55 -11.04
CA LEU A 66 8.97 8.35 -9.89
C LEU A 66 9.57 7.45 -8.81
N ILE A 67 10.24 6.36 -9.19
CA ILE A 67 10.97 5.51 -8.24
C ILE A 67 12.05 6.32 -7.52
N VAL A 68 12.83 7.12 -8.25
CA VAL A 68 13.91 7.95 -7.70
C VAL A 68 13.37 9.03 -6.76
N LEU A 69 12.34 9.78 -7.17
CA LEU A 69 11.72 10.82 -6.34
C LEU A 69 11.12 10.23 -5.05
N SER A 70 10.45 9.09 -5.15
CA SER A 70 9.92 8.37 -3.98
C SER A 70 11.04 7.84 -3.08
N ALA A 71 12.15 7.38 -3.64
CA ALA A 71 13.34 6.97 -2.88
C ALA A 71 13.95 8.16 -2.12
N ILE A 72 14.04 9.34 -2.74
CA ILE A 72 14.52 10.57 -2.10
C ILE A 72 13.58 10.97 -0.95
N SER A 73 12.26 10.86 -1.16
CA SER A 73 11.27 11.09 -0.10
C SER A 73 11.47 10.14 1.09
N LEU A 74 11.71 8.85 0.82
CA LEU A 74 12.04 7.86 1.84
C LEU A 74 13.34 8.21 2.59
N THR A 75 14.43 8.55 1.89
CA THR A 75 15.73 8.79 2.54
C THR A 75 15.71 10.04 3.43
N LEU A 76 14.94 11.06 3.04
CA LEU A 76 14.70 12.29 3.79
C LEU A 76 13.55 12.18 4.80
N SER A 77 12.95 11.00 4.95
CA SER A 77 11.90 10.78 5.94
C SER A 77 12.51 10.58 7.33
N PRO A 78 11.99 11.27 8.37
CA PRO A 78 12.42 11.04 9.75
C PRO A 78 12.06 9.63 10.24
N ILE A 79 11.08 8.97 9.60
CA ILE A 79 10.56 7.65 9.99
C ILE A 79 10.90 6.54 8.98
N LYS A 80 11.95 6.73 8.17
CA LYS A 80 12.32 5.84 7.05
C LYS A 80 12.38 4.34 7.40
N ASN A 81 12.79 3.98 8.61
CA ASN A 81 12.91 2.58 9.02
C ASN A 81 11.57 1.88 9.21
N LEU A 82 10.51 2.63 9.51
CA LEU A 82 9.16 2.10 9.67
C LEU A 82 8.49 1.86 8.31
N ILE A 83 8.85 2.66 7.31
CA ILE A 83 8.12 2.75 6.03
C ILE A 83 8.87 2.14 4.84
N ALA A 84 10.16 1.84 4.97
CA ALA A 84 10.97 1.27 3.88
C ALA A 84 10.38 -0.03 3.31
N GLY A 85 9.72 -0.84 4.15
CA GLY A 85 8.98 -2.01 3.70
C GLY A 85 7.84 -1.69 2.75
N GLU A 86 7.07 -0.64 3.01
CA GLU A 86 5.98 -0.21 2.13
C GLU A 86 6.50 0.44 0.87
N TRP A 87 7.59 1.22 0.96
CA TRP A 87 8.25 1.77 -0.22
C TRP A 87 8.70 0.68 -1.21
N ILE A 88 9.16 -0.48 -0.72
CA ILE A 88 9.48 -1.63 -1.59
C ILE A 88 8.22 -2.11 -2.34
N ASN A 89 7.03 -2.12 -1.73
CA ASN A 89 5.79 -2.47 -2.42
C ASN A 89 5.50 -1.51 -3.58
N LEU A 90 5.68 -0.20 -3.37
CA LEU A 90 5.51 0.81 -4.42
C LEU A 90 6.54 0.65 -5.54
N ALA A 91 7.81 0.46 -5.20
CA ALA A 91 8.89 0.26 -6.17
C ALA A 91 8.63 -0.98 -7.04
N ILE A 92 8.21 -2.09 -6.43
CA ILE A 92 7.75 -3.29 -7.16
C ILE A 92 6.57 -2.95 -8.06
N GLY A 93 5.59 -2.18 -7.58
CA GLY A 93 4.48 -1.69 -8.39
C GLY A 93 4.95 -0.95 -9.65
N PHE A 94 5.87 0.00 -9.54
CA PHE A 94 6.42 0.69 -10.71
C PHE A 94 7.23 -0.23 -11.63
N LEU A 95 8.00 -1.17 -11.09
CA LEU A 95 8.69 -2.19 -11.88
C LEU A 95 7.70 -3.10 -12.63
N ILE A 96 6.58 -3.47 -12.01
CA ILE A 96 5.50 -4.22 -12.66
C ILE A 96 4.96 -3.44 -13.85
N ILE A 97 4.72 -2.12 -13.73
CA ILE A 97 4.31 -1.28 -14.85
C ILE A 97 5.37 -1.32 -15.96
N ILE A 98 6.64 -1.04 -15.63
CA ILE A 98 7.73 -0.97 -16.62
C ILE A 98 7.85 -2.29 -17.39
N LEU A 99 7.86 -3.41 -16.68
CA LEU A 99 8.11 -4.74 -17.25
C LEU A 99 6.89 -5.30 -18.01
N SER A 100 5.66 -5.05 -17.54
CA SER A 100 4.46 -5.57 -18.21
C SER A 100 4.18 -4.90 -19.56
N ARG A 101 4.66 -3.66 -19.75
CA ARG A 101 4.62 -2.97 -21.05
C ARG A 101 5.29 -3.77 -22.16
N GLY A 102 6.39 -4.46 -21.86
CA GLY A 102 7.14 -5.28 -22.82
C GLY A 102 6.57 -6.66 -23.12
N LEU A 103 5.43 -7.04 -22.52
CA LEU A 103 4.82 -8.35 -22.76
C LEU A 103 4.15 -8.42 -24.15
N THR A 104 4.18 -9.59 -24.79
CA THR A 104 3.37 -9.87 -25.98
C THR A 104 1.92 -10.20 -25.58
N GLU A 105 0.99 -10.13 -26.53
CA GLU A 105 -0.42 -10.47 -26.28
C GLU A 105 -0.60 -11.92 -25.82
N GLU A 106 0.18 -12.86 -26.36
CA GLU A 106 0.16 -14.27 -25.92
C GLU A 106 0.60 -14.42 -24.45
N GLN A 107 1.62 -13.66 -24.03
CA GLN A 107 2.09 -13.67 -22.65
C GLN A 107 1.05 -13.05 -21.70
N GLU A 108 0.41 -11.96 -22.11
CA GLU A 108 -0.69 -11.34 -21.36
C GLU A 108 -1.83 -12.33 -21.17
N GLU A 109 -2.27 -13.00 -22.24
CA GLU A 109 -3.34 -14.00 -22.17
C GLU A 109 -2.98 -15.14 -21.20
N LYS A 110 -1.73 -15.62 -21.23
CA LYS A 110 -1.26 -16.65 -20.27
C LYS A 110 -1.36 -16.15 -18.84
N ILE A 111 -0.88 -14.94 -18.54
CA ILE A 111 -0.96 -14.35 -17.18
C ILE A 111 -2.41 -14.22 -16.74
N PHE A 112 -3.29 -13.72 -17.62
CA PHE A 112 -4.71 -13.55 -17.31
C PHE A 112 -5.42 -14.87 -17.02
N LYS A 113 -5.06 -15.97 -17.68
CA LYS A 113 -5.61 -17.29 -17.36
C LYS A 113 -5.38 -17.63 -15.88
N PHE A 114 -4.20 -17.37 -15.32
CA PHE A 114 -3.92 -17.59 -13.89
C PHE A 114 -4.66 -16.60 -12.99
N ILE A 115 -4.72 -15.32 -13.37
CA ILE A 115 -5.48 -14.31 -12.62
C ILE A 115 -6.98 -14.68 -12.57
N PHE A 116 -7.54 -15.19 -13.66
CA PHE A 116 -8.94 -15.63 -13.70
C PHE A 116 -9.20 -16.86 -12.84
N VAL A 117 -8.27 -17.82 -12.80
CA VAL A 117 -8.37 -18.96 -11.86
C VAL A 117 -8.37 -18.44 -10.42
N SER A 118 -7.49 -17.52 -10.08
CA SER A 118 -7.48 -16.87 -8.76
C SER A 118 -8.81 -16.15 -8.47
N ALA A 119 -9.33 -15.38 -9.44
CA ALA A 119 -10.63 -14.71 -9.32
C ALA A 119 -11.78 -15.69 -9.08
N TYR A 120 -11.81 -16.84 -9.76
CA TYR A 120 -12.81 -17.88 -9.51
C TYR A 120 -12.70 -18.43 -8.08
N ILE A 121 -11.50 -18.72 -7.59
CA ILE A 121 -11.28 -19.19 -6.21
C ILE A 121 -11.78 -18.14 -5.21
N ILE A 122 -11.44 -16.87 -5.41
CA ILE A 122 -11.90 -15.76 -4.55
C ILE A 122 -13.43 -15.68 -4.54
N CYS A 123 -14.08 -15.77 -5.70
CA CYS A 123 -15.54 -15.76 -5.80
C CYS A 123 -16.17 -16.96 -5.09
N ILE A 124 -15.64 -18.17 -5.29
CA ILE A 124 -16.12 -19.39 -4.62
C ILE A 124 -16.03 -19.21 -3.10
N LEU A 125 -14.88 -18.75 -2.60
CA LEU A 125 -14.70 -18.51 -1.17
C LEU A 125 -15.64 -17.44 -0.62
N ALA A 126 -15.92 -16.37 -1.39
CA ALA A 126 -16.92 -15.37 -1.01
C ALA A 126 -18.32 -15.99 -0.84
N PHE A 127 -18.75 -16.86 -1.76
CA PHE A 127 -20.02 -17.58 -1.61
C PHE A 127 -19.99 -18.57 -0.44
N CYS A 128 -18.87 -19.26 -0.21
CA CYS A 128 -18.71 -20.13 0.95
C CYS A 128 -18.83 -19.38 2.27
N GLU A 129 -18.28 -18.16 2.39
CA GLU A 129 -18.46 -17.31 3.59
C GLU A 129 -19.92 -16.97 3.84
N ILE A 130 -20.67 -16.64 2.78
CA ILE A 130 -22.09 -16.33 2.89
C ILE A 130 -22.89 -17.59 3.30
N LEU A 131 -22.69 -18.70 2.59
CA LEU A 131 -23.48 -19.91 2.78
C LEU A 131 -23.18 -20.63 4.10
N PHE A 132 -21.90 -20.78 4.44
CA PHE A 132 -21.48 -21.60 5.58
C PHE A 132 -21.15 -20.79 6.83
N LYS A 133 -20.62 -19.56 6.69
CA LYS A 133 -20.30 -18.69 7.83
C LYS A 133 -21.38 -17.64 8.12
N ARG A 134 -22.40 -17.51 7.27
CA ARG A 134 -23.45 -16.47 7.35
C ARG A 134 -22.85 -15.06 7.44
N GLN A 135 -21.70 -14.85 6.82
CA GLN A 135 -20.99 -13.58 6.83
C GLN A 135 -21.39 -12.75 5.61
N LEU A 136 -22.06 -11.62 5.85
CA LEU A 136 -22.39 -10.62 4.84
C LEU A 136 -22.05 -9.23 5.41
N PRO A 137 -21.26 -8.40 4.72
CA PRO A 137 -20.63 -8.63 3.41
C PRO A 137 -19.45 -9.63 3.46
N PRO A 138 -19.17 -10.37 2.37
CA PRO A 138 -18.01 -11.25 2.31
C PRO A 138 -16.72 -10.43 2.15
N SER A 139 -15.62 -10.96 2.68
CA SER A 139 -14.26 -10.46 2.43
C SER A 139 -13.45 -11.44 1.59
N SER A 140 -13.86 -12.71 1.54
CA SER A 140 -13.13 -13.81 0.92
C SER A 140 -11.71 -13.88 1.51
N THR A 141 -10.72 -14.10 0.65
CA THR A 141 -9.29 -14.08 0.98
C THR A 141 -8.70 -12.69 1.08
N LEU A 142 -9.50 -11.62 1.03
CA LEU A 142 -9.01 -10.24 1.10
C LEU A 142 -9.29 -9.65 2.48
N ILE A 143 -8.62 -8.53 2.79
CA ILE A 143 -8.64 -7.94 4.14
C ILE A 143 -10.05 -7.47 4.55
N ASN A 144 -10.87 -7.01 3.60
CA ASN A 144 -12.24 -6.56 3.84
C ASN A 144 -13.06 -6.56 2.53
N SER A 145 -14.36 -6.26 2.65
CA SER A 145 -15.29 -6.21 1.51
C SER A 145 -14.96 -5.10 0.49
N ASN A 146 -14.39 -3.97 0.92
CA ASN A 146 -13.97 -2.91 -0.01
C ASN A 146 -12.76 -3.33 -0.86
N ALA A 147 -11.81 -4.06 -0.28
CA ALA A 147 -10.70 -4.64 -1.03
C ALA A 147 -11.20 -5.63 -2.10
N LEU A 148 -12.25 -6.42 -1.78
CA LEU A 148 -12.92 -7.33 -2.71
C LEU A 148 -13.73 -6.60 -3.79
N ALA A 149 -14.38 -5.49 -3.43
CA ALA A 149 -15.06 -4.63 -4.39
C ALA A 149 -14.07 -4.05 -5.41
N LEU A 150 -12.95 -3.50 -4.92
CA LEU A 150 -11.88 -2.97 -5.78
C LEU A 150 -11.30 -4.04 -6.71
N PHE A 151 -11.01 -5.23 -6.18
CA PHE A 151 -10.54 -6.37 -6.97
C PHE A 151 -11.55 -6.72 -8.09
N SER A 152 -12.84 -6.80 -7.74
CA SER A 152 -13.90 -7.13 -8.69
C SER A 152 -14.03 -6.12 -9.83
N ILE A 153 -14.12 -4.81 -9.52
CA ILE A 153 -14.26 -3.76 -10.55
C ILE A 153 -13.02 -3.65 -11.44
N MET A 154 -11.86 -4.03 -10.94
CA MET A 154 -10.61 -4.03 -11.70
C MET A 154 -10.58 -5.17 -12.74
N ILE A 155 -11.07 -6.36 -12.38
CA ILE A 155 -11.04 -7.54 -13.25
C ILE A 155 -12.21 -7.60 -14.25
N ILE A 156 -13.40 -7.07 -13.92
CA ILE A 156 -14.60 -7.19 -14.78
C ILE A 156 -14.34 -6.70 -16.23
N PRO A 157 -13.81 -5.48 -16.50
CA PRO A 157 -13.61 -5.03 -17.88
C PRO A 157 -12.63 -5.91 -18.67
N PHE A 158 -11.64 -6.50 -18.00
CA PHE A 158 -10.70 -7.44 -18.62
C PHE A 158 -11.34 -8.78 -18.95
N ALA A 159 -12.09 -9.35 -18.01
CA ALA A 159 -12.82 -10.59 -18.24
C ALA A 159 -13.79 -10.44 -19.44
N LEU A 160 -14.47 -9.29 -19.54
CA LEU A 160 -15.31 -8.95 -20.71
C LEU A 160 -14.50 -8.84 -22.01
N SER A 161 -13.33 -8.19 -21.97
CA SER A 161 -12.43 -8.06 -23.13
C SER A 161 -12.04 -9.40 -23.75
N MET A 162 -11.89 -10.42 -22.89
CA MET A 162 -11.50 -11.78 -23.27
C MET A 162 -12.71 -12.72 -23.42
N ARG A 163 -13.93 -12.17 -23.53
CA ARG A 163 -15.19 -12.91 -23.69
C ARG A 163 -15.47 -13.91 -22.54
N LYS A 164 -14.93 -13.66 -21.35
CA LYS A 164 -15.19 -14.44 -20.12
C LYS A 164 -16.43 -13.91 -19.41
N TYR A 165 -17.58 -14.03 -20.06
CA TYR A 165 -18.86 -13.49 -19.57
C TYR A 165 -19.27 -14.11 -18.23
N ALA A 166 -19.12 -15.43 -18.07
CA ALA A 166 -19.47 -16.11 -16.81
C ALA A 166 -18.70 -15.55 -15.61
N LEU A 167 -17.37 -15.38 -15.73
CA LEU A 167 -16.56 -14.78 -14.68
C LEU A 167 -16.98 -13.34 -14.40
N SER A 168 -17.23 -12.55 -15.44
CA SER A 168 -17.64 -11.15 -15.31
C SER A 168 -18.97 -11.03 -14.55
N THR A 169 -19.94 -11.89 -14.86
CA THR A 169 -21.23 -11.96 -14.15
C THR A 169 -21.05 -12.36 -12.70
N ILE A 170 -20.24 -13.38 -12.42
CA ILE A 170 -19.96 -13.83 -11.05
C ILE A 170 -19.30 -12.71 -10.24
N LEU A 171 -18.29 -12.04 -10.80
CA LEU A 171 -17.62 -10.90 -10.15
C LEU A 171 -18.57 -9.72 -9.92
N PHE A 172 -19.50 -9.46 -10.84
CA PHE A 172 -20.53 -8.45 -10.64
C PHE A 172 -21.48 -8.82 -9.50
N ILE A 173 -21.89 -10.08 -9.37
CA ILE A 173 -22.71 -10.55 -8.24
C ILE A 173 -21.91 -10.40 -6.93
N VAL A 174 -20.65 -10.81 -6.91
CA VAL A 174 -19.78 -10.64 -5.73
C VAL A 174 -19.63 -9.15 -5.37
N LEU A 175 -19.46 -8.27 -6.36
CA LEU A 175 -19.46 -6.82 -6.15
C LEU A 175 -20.75 -6.36 -5.44
N LEU A 176 -21.93 -6.78 -5.91
CA LEU A 176 -23.21 -6.49 -5.24
C LEU A 176 -23.25 -6.98 -3.79
N LEU A 177 -22.70 -8.15 -3.52
CA LEU A 177 -22.67 -8.75 -2.18
C LEU A 177 -21.67 -8.05 -1.24
N THR A 178 -20.66 -7.34 -1.75
CA THR A 178 -19.72 -6.58 -0.91
C THR A 178 -20.36 -5.40 -0.18
N ALA A 179 -21.54 -4.94 -0.64
CA ALA A 179 -22.21 -3.73 -0.17
C ALA A 179 -21.32 -2.46 -0.18
N SER A 180 -20.26 -2.45 -1.00
CA SER A 180 -19.34 -1.31 -1.09
C SER A 180 -19.94 -0.20 -1.96
N LEU A 181 -20.43 0.88 -1.33
CA LEU A 181 -20.97 2.05 -2.04
C LEU A 181 -19.94 2.65 -3.02
N ALA A 182 -18.67 2.71 -2.62
CA ALA A 182 -17.58 3.16 -3.47
C ALA A 182 -17.44 2.29 -4.73
N GLY A 183 -17.52 0.97 -4.57
CA GLY A 183 -17.54 0.00 -5.67
C GLY A 183 -18.70 0.21 -6.64
N PHE A 184 -19.91 0.41 -6.13
CA PHE A 184 -21.10 0.62 -6.97
C PHE A 184 -21.08 1.93 -7.73
N ILE A 185 -20.71 3.03 -7.06
CA ILE A 185 -20.59 4.34 -7.69
C ILE A 185 -19.54 4.27 -8.80
N ALA A 186 -18.35 3.74 -8.51
CA ALA A 186 -17.28 3.60 -9.48
C ALA A 186 -17.71 2.74 -10.68
N PHE A 187 -18.26 1.55 -10.44
CA PHE A 187 -18.71 0.65 -11.50
C PHE A 187 -19.80 1.29 -12.38
N THR A 188 -20.79 1.93 -11.74
CA THR A 188 -21.91 2.57 -12.45
C THR A 188 -21.45 3.71 -13.33
N ILE A 189 -20.63 4.63 -12.81
CA ILE A 189 -20.09 5.75 -13.59
C ILE A 189 -19.30 5.22 -14.79
N VAL A 190 -18.45 4.22 -14.58
CA VAL A 190 -17.65 3.62 -15.65
C VAL A 190 -18.53 2.93 -16.70
N LEU A 191 -19.54 2.17 -16.28
CA LEU A 191 -20.47 1.49 -17.19
C LEU A 191 -21.23 2.51 -18.05
N LEU A 192 -21.78 3.56 -17.43
CA LEU A 192 -22.48 4.63 -18.14
C LEU A 192 -21.56 5.35 -19.12
N PHE A 193 -20.33 5.66 -18.70
CA PHE A 193 -19.35 6.29 -19.57
C PHE A 193 -18.96 5.39 -20.76
N TYR A 194 -18.79 4.09 -20.53
CA TYR A 194 -18.55 3.11 -21.60
C TYR A 194 -19.71 3.03 -22.59
N LEU A 195 -20.95 2.92 -22.09
CA LEU A 195 -22.16 2.83 -22.92
C LEU A 195 -22.38 4.11 -23.72
N ALA A 196 -22.23 5.27 -23.09
CA ALA A 196 -22.32 6.58 -23.74
C ALA A 196 -21.32 6.70 -24.90
N LYS A 197 -20.09 6.22 -24.70
CA LYS A 197 -19.04 6.27 -25.73
C LYS A 197 -19.25 5.23 -26.84
N THR A 198 -19.81 4.07 -26.53
CA THR A 198 -19.98 2.96 -27.49
C THR A 198 -21.25 3.10 -28.32
N TYR A 199 -22.36 3.47 -27.69
CA TYR A 199 -23.70 3.47 -28.32
C TYR A 199 -24.29 4.87 -28.50
N GLY A 200 -23.63 5.91 -27.99
CA GLY A 200 -24.13 7.28 -27.96
C GLY A 200 -25.16 7.52 -26.86
N ILE A 201 -25.10 8.69 -26.22
CA ILE A 201 -25.99 9.10 -25.11
C ILE A 201 -27.47 9.08 -25.52
N LYS A 202 -27.77 9.27 -26.81
CA LYS A 202 -29.14 9.28 -27.35
C LYS A 202 -29.77 7.88 -27.42
N ASN A 203 -29.00 6.80 -27.29
CA ASN A 203 -29.53 5.44 -27.35
C ASN A 203 -30.15 5.00 -26.01
N LYS A 204 -31.39 5.47 -25.80
CA LYS A 204 -32.17 5.26 -24.56
C LYS A 204 -32.36 3.79 -24.19
N LYS A 205 -32.32 2.87 -25.17
CA LYS A 205 -32.57 1.43 -24.96
C LYS A 205 -31.58 0.77 -23.99
N PHE A 206 -30.32 1.21 -23.99
CA PHE A 206 -29.27 0.64 -23.14
C PHE A 206 -28.90 1.56 -21.97
N VAL A 207 -28.92 2.88 -22.19
CA VAL A 207 -28.51 3.85 -21.17
C VAL A 207 -29.50 3.90 -20.01
N ILE A 208 -30.82 3.90 -20.28
CA ILE A 208 -31.84 4.04 -19.22
C ILE A 208 -31.86 2.82 -18.27
N PRO A 209 -31.90 1.56 -18.74
CA PRO A 209 -31.89 0.41 -17.84
C PRO A 209 -30.61 0.31 -17.02
N CYS A 210 -29.44 0.56 -17.63
CA CYS A 210 -28.17 0.55 -16.90
C CYS A 210 -28.08 1.67 -15.87
N PHE A 211 -28.62 2.86 -16.17
CA PHE A 211 -28.74 3.94 -15.20
C PHE A 211 -29.68 3.56 -14.05
N ALA A 212 -30.83 2.97 -14.34
CA ALA A 212 -31.76 2.51 -13.31
C ALA A 212 -31.14 1.46 -12.40
N ILE A 213 -30.45 0.46 -12.95
CA ILE A 213 -29.74 -0.57 -12.17
C ILE A 213 -28.63 0.07 -11.32
N GLY A 214 -27.84 0.98 -11.90
CA GLY A 214 -26.81 1.70 -11.18
C GLY A 214 -27.37 2.55 -10.04
N LEU A 215 -28.48 3.25 -10.28
CA LEU A 215 -29.18 4.03 -9.27
C LEU A 215 -29.70 3.14 -8.14
N ILE A 216 -30.31 1.99 -8.46
CA ILE A 216 -30.77 1.03 -7.45
C ILE A 216 -29.59 0.50 -6.62
N ALA A 217 -28.46 0.16 -7.25
CA ALA A 217 -27.26 -0.29 -6.55
C ALA A 217 -26.67 0.80 -5.64
N VAL A 218 -26.69 2.06 -6.09
CA VAL A 218 -26.28 3.21 -5.29
C VAL A 218 -27.24 3.42 -4.12
N LEU A 219 -28.56 3.40 -4.34
CA LEU A 219 -29.57 3.50 -3.28
C LEU A 219 -29.42 2.37 -2.26
N TYR A 220 -29.14 1.14 -2.71
CA TYR A 220 -28.83 0.01 -1.83
C TYR A 220 -27.58 0.27 -0.99
N GLY A 221 -26.50 0.77 -1.60
CA GLY A 221 -25.30 1.19 -0.87
C GLY A 221 -25.56 2.33 0.13
N PHE A 222 -26.49 3.23 -0.16
CA PHE A 222 -26.92 4.29 0.77
C PHE A 222 -27.66 3.76 1.99
N ILE A 223 -28.45 2.68 1.86
CA ILE A 223 -29.11 2.02 3.00
C ILE A 223 -28.07 1.50 4.00
N GLY A 224 -26.92 1.03 3.51
CA GLY A 224 -25.80 0.56 4.34
C GLY A 224 -24.79 1.64 4.74
N LEU A 225 -25.08 2.92 4.48
CA LEU A 225 -24.12 4.00 4.73
C LEU A 225 -24.01 4.31 6.23
N ASP A 226 -22.79 4.18 6.76
CA ASP A 226 -22.46 4.64 8.09
C ASP A 226 -22.04 6.13 8.05
N PHE A 227 -22.93 7.01 8.51
CA PHE A 227 -22.67 8.46 8.59
C PHE A 227 -21.47 8.79 9.47
N LYS A 228 -21.19 7.98 10.51
CA LYS A 228 -20.01 8.16 11.35
C LYS A 228 -18.74 7.90 10.53
N SER A 229 -18.70 6.82 9.75
CA SER A 229 -17.58 6.53 8.84
C SER A 229 -17.33 7.67 7.86
N VAL A 230 -18.38 8.29 7.31
CA VAL A 230 -18.23 9.45 6.42
C VAL A 230 -17.64 10.66 7.17
N ALA A 231 -18.16 10.97 8.36
CA ALA A 231 -17.65 12.06 9.18
C ALA A 231 -16.18 11.85 9.58
N ASP A 232 -15.82 10.63 9.98
CA ASP A 232 -14.45 10.25 10.33
C ASP A 232 -13.51 10.47 9.12
N ARG A 233 -13.90 10.05 7.91
CA ARG A 233 -13.11 10.29 6.68
C ARG A 233 -12.90 11.77 6.39
N LEU A 234 -13.93 12.61 6.57
CA LEU A 234 -13.80 14.06 6.37
C LEU A 234 -12.79 14.67 7.35
N ILE A 235 -12.77 14.20 8.60
CA ILE A 235 -11.77 14.59 9.59
C ILE A 235 -10.37 14.12 9.17
N TRP A 236 -10.24 12.87 8.73
CA TRP A 236 -8.97 12.31 8.26
C TRP A 236 -8.43 13.10 7.07
N TRP A 237 -9.30 13.53 6.15
CA TRP A 237 -8.90 14.30 4.99
C TRP A 237 -8.45 15.70 5.36
N ARG A 238 -9.21 16.39 6.22
CA ARG A 238 -8.82 17.70 6.76
C ARG A 238 -7.45 17.64 7.42
N ASP A 239 -7.23 16.66 8.28
CA ASP A 239 -5.95 16.51 8.99
C ASP A 239 -4.84 16.06 8.02
N GLY A 240 -5.14 15.22 7.04
CA GLY A 240 -4.22 14.87 5.95
C GLY A 240 -3.76 16.08 5.14
N PHE A 241 -4.64 17.04 4.84
CA PHE A 241 -4.23 18.28 4.17
C PHE A 241 -3.29 19.13 5.02
N LYS A 242 -3.39 19.11 6.35
CA LYS A 242 -2.40 19.77 7.23
C LYS A 242 -1.03 19.12 7.08
N ILE A 243 -0.96 17.79 7.02
CA ILE A 243 0.29 17.05 6.79
C ILE A 243 0.92 17.45 5.44
N VAL A 244 0.09 17.61 4.39
CA VAL A 244 0.55 18.08 3.09
C VAL A 244 1.16 19.47 3.19
N VAL A 245 0.55 20.40 3.91
CA VAL A 245 1.09 21.76 4.09
C VAL A 245 2.46 21.74 4.76
N ASP A 246 2.67 20.87 5.74
CA ASP A 246 3.91 20.78 6.51
C ASP A 246 5.09 20.22 5.69
N LYS A 247 4.84 19.32 4.74
CA LYS A 247 5.89 18.73 3.90
C LYS A 247 5.46 18.54 2.43
N ALA A 248 5.01 19.62 1.79
CA ALA A 248 4.34 19.58 0.50
C ALA A 248 5.19 19.02 -0.66
N VAL A 249 6.50 19.32 -0.69
CA VAL A 249 7.32 19.09 -1.90
C VAL A 249 7.60 17.61 -2.13
N LEU A 250 8.15 16.93 -1.12
CA LEU A 250 8.59 15.53 -1.19
C LEU A 250 7.74 14.59 -0.34
N GLY A 251 6.91 15.09 0.57
CA GLY A 251 6.14 14.26 1.48
C GLY A 251 7.00 13.54 2.53
N PHE A 252 6.38 12.61 3.26
CA PHE A 252 6.97 11.88 4.38
C PHE A 252 7.51 10.48 4.04
N GLY A 253 7.51 10.08 2.77
CA GLY A 253 7.85 8.75 2.25
C GLY A 253 6.63 7.84 2.12
N TYR A 254 6.61 6.95 1.12
CA TYR A 254 5.51 6.00 0.91
C TYR A 254 5.30 5.07 2.11
N GLY A 255 4.05 4.96 2.58
CA GLY A 255 3.64 4.25 3.81
C GLY A 255 3.70 5.08 5.10
N SER A 256 4.00 6.38 5.02
CA SER A 256 4.15 7.25 6.20
C SER A 256 2.86 7.73 6.84
N PHE A 257 1.73 7.68 6.13
CA PHE A 257 0.48 8.26 6.63
C PHE A 257 0.12 7.74 8.03
N SER A 258 0.15 6.42 8.23
CA SER A 258 -0.17 5.76 9.51
C SER A 258 0.68 6.20 10.71
N PHE A 259 1.91 6.68 10.48
CA PHE A 259 2.85 7.05 11.52
C PHE A 259 2.86 8.55 11.81
N VAL A 260 2.52 9.38 10.81
CA VAL A 260 2.52 10.85 10.92
C VAL A 260 1.14 11.38 11.29
N TYR A 261 0.09 10.80 10.74
CA TYR A 261 -1.31 11.22 10.95
C TYR A 261 -1.70 11.42 12.44
N PRO A 262 -1.32 10.54 13.39
CA PRO A 262 -1.70 10.70 14.79
C PRO A 262 -1.25 12.04 15.41
N ALA A 263 -0.20 12.67 14.87
CA ALA A 263 0.33 13.95 15.36
C ALA A 263 -0.55 15.15 14.98
N TYR A 264 -1.32 15.03 13.90
CA TYR A 264 -2.19 16.09 13.34
C TYR A 264 -3.66 15.90 13.71
N HIS A 265 -3.96 14.75 14.31
CA HIS A 265 -5.30 14.40 14.72
C HIS A 265 -5.51 14.76 16.19
N LYS A 266 -6.40 15.71 16.46
CA LYS A 266 -6.93 15.93 17.81
C LYS A 266 -7.84 14.76 18.12
N SER A 267 -7.47 13.95 19.12
CA SER A 267 -8.31 12.85 19.57
C SER A 267 -9.57 13.47 20.15
N VAL A 268 -10.63 13.51 19.34
CA VAL A 268 -11.98 13.69 19.86
C VAL A 268 -12.24 12.42 20.66
N MET A 269 -12.65 12.54 21.91
CA MET A 269 -12.88 11.40 22.79
C MET A 269 -13.70 10.32 22.06
N GLY A 270 -13.08 9.17 21.79
CA GLY A 270 -13.70 8.05 21.08
C GLY A 270 -13.42 7.92 19.56
N GLY A 271 -12.64 8.82 18.96
CA GLY A 271 -12.21 8.71 17.55
C GLY A 271 -11.08 7.70 17.35
N ILE A 272 -11.21 6.81 16.35
CA ILE A 272 -10.19 5.82 16.00
C ILE A 272 -9.13 6.51 15.13
N SER A 273 -7.85 6.39 15.50
CA SER A 273 -6.75 6.76 14.60
C SER A 273 -6.75 5.80 13.41
N SER A 274 -6.91 6.32 12.19
CA SER A 274 -6.89 5.49 10.99
C SER A 274 -5.45 5.17 10.56
N LEU A 275 -5.26 3.98 9.99
CA LEU A 275 -4.02 3.60 9.32
C LEU A 275 -3.91 4.19 7.90
N TYR A 276 -5.04 4.57 7.30
CA TYR A 276 -5.14 5.04 5.91
C TYR A 276 -5.97 6.31 5.81
N ALA A 277 -5.75 7.12 4.78
CA ALA A 277 -6.54 8.32 4.54
C ALA A 277 -7.95 8.00 3.98
N HIS A 278 -8.16 6.76 3.49
CA HIS A 278 -9.35 6.40 2.70
C HIS A 278 -9.57 7.35 1.51
N ASN A 279 -8.47 7.83 0.94
CA ASN A 279 -8.40 8.64 -0.26
C ASN A 279 -6.96 8.52 -0.79
N TYR A 280 -6.80 7.69 -1.82
CA TYR A 280 -5.48 7.37 -2.37
C TYR A 280 -4.75 8.62 -2.89
N PHE A 281 -5.47 9.61 -3.40
CA PHE A 281 -4.88 10.83 -3.93
C PHE A 281 -4.24 11.66 -2.82
N LEU A 282 -4.98 11.85 -1.72
CA LEU A 282 -4.47 12.55 -0.54
C LEU A 282 -3.35 11.76 0.14
N GLU A 283 -3.50 10.44 0.28
CA GLU A 283 -2.48 9.59 0.89
C GLU A 283 -1.18 9.64 0.09
N PHE A 284 -1.25 9.44 -1.24
CA PHE A 284 -0.07 9.52 -2.09
C PHE A 284 0.59 10.90 -2.05
N LEU A 285 -0.19 11.97 -1.90
CA LEU A 285 0.30 13.35 -1.75
C LEU A 285 1.02 13.59 -0.42
N VAL A 286 0.45 13.14 0.69
CA VAL A 286 1.10 13.16 2.03
C VAL A 286 2.44 12.42 1.97
N GLU A 287 2.46 11.29 1.29
CA GLU A 287 3.58 10.37 1.32
C GLU A 287 4.68 10.71 0.32
N ASN A 288 4.37 11.13 -0.90
CA ASN A 288 5.38 11.35 -1.95
C ASN A 288 5.49 12.82 -2.40
N GLY A 289 4.68 13.70 -1.82
CA GLY A 289 4.68 15.12 -2.13
C GLY A 289 4.06 15.47 -3.48
N ILE A 290 3.93 16.76 -3.74
CA ILE A 290 3.23 17.30 -4.90
C ILE A 290 3.95 16.99 -6.22
N ILE A 291 5.29 16.97 -6.22
CA ILE A 291 6.08 16.71 -7.44
C ILE A 291 5.79 15.30 -7.96
N SER A 292 5.95 14.29 -7.10
CA SER A 292 5.68 12.89 -7.46
C SER A 292 4.21 12.68 -7.80
N SER A 293 3.31 13.34 -7.07
CA SER A 293 1.86 13.25 -7.29
C SER A 293 1.44 13.77 -8.67
N ILE A 294 1.92 14.94 -9.07
CA ILE A 294 1.61 15.51 -10.40
C ILE A 294 2.11 14.56 -11.50
N ILE A 295 3.34 14.07 -11.40
CA ILE A 295 3.92 13.17 -12.40
C ILE A 295 3.13 11.85 -12.46
N TRP A 296 2.80 11.27 -11.31
CA TRP A 296 2.07 10.00 -11.22
C TRP A 296 0.66 10.12 -11.77
N PHE A 297 -0.11 11.12 -11.35
CA PHE A 297 -1.49 11.29 -11.80
C PHE A 297 -1.56 11.74 -13.26
N ALA A 298 -0.61 12.56 -13.74
CA ALA A 298 -0.51 12.86 -15.17
C ALA A 298 -0.24 11.60 -16.01
N PHE A 299 0.62 10.69 -15.51
CA PHE A 299 0.85 9.40 -16.16
C PHE A 299 -0.41 8.53 -16.21
N LEU A 300 -1.17 8.45 -15.12
CA LEU A 300 -2.44 7.70 -15.07
C LEU A 300 -3.52 8.29 -15.98
N VAL A 301 -3.65 9.62 -16.01
CA VAL A 301 -4.56 10.32 -16.92
C VAL A 301 -4.17 10.04 -18.37
N SER A 302 -2.88 10.12 -18.70
CA SER A 302 -2.38 9.74 -20.03
C SER A 302 -2.68 8.27 -20.36
N SER A 303 -2.56 7.36 -19.40
CA SER A 303 -2.92 5.94 -19.57
C SER A 303 -4.40 5.77 -19.92
N PHE A 304 -5.28 6.50 -19.23
CA PHE A 304 -6.71 6.45 -19.51
C PHE A 304 -7.06 7.02 -20.89
N ILE A 305 -6.51 8.19 -21.25
CA ILE A 305 -6.81 8.87 -22.52
C ILE A 305 -6.32 8.04 -23.72
N LYS A 306 -5.07 7.56 -23.66
CA LYS A 306 -4.39 6.87 -24.78
C LYS A 306 -4.44 5.34 -24.68
N GLY A 307 -5.16 4.81 -23.70
CA GLY A 307 -5.18 3.39 -23.38
C GLY A 307 -5.95 2.53 -24.39
N ARG A 308 -5.70 1.23 -24.31
CA ARG A 308 -6.40 0.19 -25.08
C ARG A 308 -7.92 0.27 -24.81
N PRO A 309 -8.77 0.01 -25.83
CA PRO A 309 -10.20 -0.11 -25.64
C PRO A 309 -10.51 -1.12 -24.53
N ILE A 310 -11.61 -0.87 -23.80
CA ILE A 310 -12.11 -1.60 -22.63
C ILE A 310 -11.22 -1.61 -21.37
N ILE A 311 -9.91 -1.84 -21.51
CA ILE A 311 -8.95 -1.93 -20.39
C ILE A 311 -8.86 -0.64 -19.58
N LYS A 312 -8.85 0.51 -20.26
CA LYS A 312 -8.81 1.83 -19.60
C LYS A 312 -9.96 2.06 -18.62
N TYR A 313 -11.07 1.34 -18.75
CA TYR A 313 -12.20 1.44 -17.83
C TYR A 313 -11.93 0.75 -16.50
N SER A 314 -11.06 -0.28 -16.44
CA SER A 314 -10.56 -0.80 -15.16
C SER A 314 -9.76 0.26 -14.41
N ILE A 315 -8.90 1.01 -15.11
CA ILE A 315 -8.12 2.10 -14.52
C ILE A 315 -9.05 3.19 -13.99
N LEU A 316 -10.03 3.62 -14.79
CA LEU A 316 -11.01 4.61 -14.36
C LEU A 316 -11.82 4.14 -13.15
N ALA A 317 -12.27 2.87 -13.13
CA ALA A 317 -13.05 2.33 -12.02
C ALA A 317 -12.23 2.33 -10.71
N VAL A 318 -10.98 1.88 -10.78
CA VAL A 318 -10.06 1.90 -9.64
C VAL A 318 -9.82 3.33 -9.14
N LEU A 319 -9.59 4.29 -10.04
CA LEU A 319 -9.38 5.69 -9.65
C LEU A 319 -10.61 6.31 -9.01
N LEU A 320 -11.81 6.06 -9.55
CA LEU A 320 -13.07 6.54 -8.98
C LEU A 320 -13.32 5.92 -7.59
N HIS A 321 -13.08 4.63 -7.42
CA HIS A 321 -13.18 3.96 -6.12
C HIS A 321 -12.20 4.56 -5.10
N SER A 322 -10.98 4.88 -5.54
CA SER A 322 -9.89 5.32 -4.67
C SER A 322 -10.02 6.77 -4.17
N PHE A 323 -11.06 7.51 -4.58
CA PHE A 323 -11.40 8.81 -3.97
C PHE A 323 -11.88 8.69 -2.53
N VAL A 324 -12.49 7.55 -2.19
CA VAL A 324 -13.17 7.34 -0.90
C VAL A 324 -12.73 6.04 -0.22
N ASP A 325 -11.68 5.39 -0.72
CA ASP A 325 -11.18 4.16 -0.14
C ASP A 325 -9.65 4.03 -0.33
N PHE A 326 -9.04 3.14 0.44
CA PHE A 326 -7.61 2.89 0.54
C PHE A 326 -7.18 1.60 -0.17
N GLY A 327 -8.06 0.96 -0.95
CA GLY A 327 -7.76 -0.36 -1.52
C GLY A 327 -6.46 -0.46 -2.35
N LEU A 328 -5.91 0.66 -2.86
CA LEU A 328 -4.59 0.71 -3.53
C LEU A 328 -3.40 0.78 -2.57
N SER A 329 -3.60 1.05 -1.29
CA SER A 329 -2.56 0.93 -0.26
C SER A 329 -2.26 -0.54 0.06
N LEU A 330 -3.13 -1.47 -0.36
CA LEU A 330 -2.94 -2.91 -0.23
C LEU A 330 -2.05 -3.46 -1.36
N PRO A 331 -0.89 -4.09 -1.07
CA PRO A 331 0.09 -4.45 -2.09
C PRO A 331 -0.44 -5.35 -3.21
N PHE A 332 -1.28 -6.34 -2.89
CA PHE A 332 -1.86 -7.25 -3.89
C PHE A 332 -2.79 -6.53 -4.89
N ASN A 333 -3.55 -5.53 -4.44
CA ASN A 333 -4.39 -4.71 -5.32
C ASN A 333 -3.55 -3.69 -6.08
N LEU A 334 -2.56 -3.06 -5.43
CA LEU A 334 -1.61 -2.16 -6.07
C LEU A 334 -0.88 -2.83 -7.22
N TRP A 335 -0.33 -4.03 -7.01
CA TRP A 335 0.46 -4.75 -8.00
C TRP A 335 -0.37 -5.18 -9.21
N LEU A 336 -1.61 -5.63 -8.97
CA LEU A 336 -2.55 -5.97 -10.04
C LEU A 336 -2.98 -4.71 -10.83
N PHE A 337 -3.24 -3.60 -10.14
CA PHE A 337 -3.52 -2.31 -10.77
C PHE A 337 -2.33 -1.83 -11.62
N CYS A 338 -1.11 -1.90 -11.08
CA CYS A 338 0.11 -1.58 -11.80
C CYS A 338 0.31 -2.46 -13.03
N PHE A 339 0.01 -3.76 -12.94
CA PHE A 339 0.08 -4.66 -14.10
C PHE A 339 -0.86 -4.18 -15.22
N ILE A 340 -2.11 -3.87 -14.86
CA ILE A 340 -3.15 -3.35 -15.74
C ILE A 340 -2.72 -2.02 -16.39
N VAL A 341 -2.17 -1.09 -15.60
CA VAL A 341 -1.66 0.19 -16.11
C VAL A 341 -0.52 -0.02 -17.11
N GLY A 342 0.38 -0.97 -16.86
CA GLY A 342 1.49 -1.25 -17.77
C GLY A 342 1.05 -1.88 -19.09
N ILE A 343 0.21 -2.92 -19.08
CA ILE A 343 -0.30 -3.54 -20.33
C ILE A 343 -1.19 -2.58 -21.13
N ASN A 344 -1.84 -1.62 -20.47
CA ASN A 344 -2.61 -0.56 -21.14
C ASN A 344 -1.72 0.46 -21.88
N ASN A 345 -0.43 0.53 -21.55
CA ASN A 345 0.54 1.49 -22.07
C ASN A 345 1.63 0.80 -22.91
N LYS A 346 1.28 0.16 -24.03
CA LYS A 346 2.30 -0.51 -24.87
C LYS A 346 3.42 0.43 -25.34
N PRO A 347 4.67 -0.09 -25.43
CA PRO A 347 5.81 0.70 -25.84
C PRO A 347 5.72 1.02 -27.33
N THR A 348 6.29 2.16 -27.71
CA THR A 348 6.38 2.55 -29.13
C THR A 348 7.48 1.78 -29.88
N LYS A 349 8.47 1.26 -29.16
CA LYS A 349 9.63 0.53 -29.67
C LYS A 349 9.70 -0.86 -29.00
N SER A 350 9.05 -1.88 -29.56
CA SER A 350 8.98 -3.22 -28.93
C SER A 350 10.05 -4.21 -29.38
N ASP A 351 10.45 -4.19 -30.67
CA ASP A 351 11.12 -5.36 -31.26
C ASP A 351 12.65 -5.23 -31.38
N LYS A 352 13.21 -4.09 -31.00
CA LYS A 352 14.65 -3.82 -31.10
C LYS A 352 15.36 -4.03 -29.77
N TYR A 353 16.63 -4.43 -29.86
CA TYR A 353 17.54 -4.50 -28.73
C TYR A 353 18.56 -3.38 -28.83
N GLU A 354 18.90 -2.81 -27.69
CA GLU A 354 19.90 -1.77 -27.52
C GLU A 354 21.09 -2.34 -26.77
N LYS A 355 22.29 -1.88 -27.14
CA LYS A 355 23.55 -2.27 -26.52
C LYS A 355 23.96 -1.21 -25.49
N PRO A 356 23.66 -1.38 -24.19
CA PRO A 356 24.02 -0.39 -23.18
C PRO A 356 25.54 -0.30 -23.02
N ALA A 357 26.08 0.92 -23.06
CA ALA A 357 27.53 1.18 -22.93
C ALA A 357 28.15 0.52 -21.68
N TYR A 358 27.44 0.57 -20.55
CA TYR A 358 27.89 0.02 -19.25
C TYR A 358 27.00 -1.14 -18.75
N GLY A 359 26.42 -1.93 -19.66
CA GLY A 359 25.45 -2.98 -19.31
C GLY A 359 25.90 -3.93 -18.18
N LYS A 360 27.14 -4.43 -18.24
CA LYS A 360 27.66 -5.36 -17.21
C LYS A 360 27.79 -4.69 -15.84
N LEU A 361 28.20 -3.42 -15.79
CA LEU A 361 28.29 -2.65 -14.54
C LEU A 361 26.89 -2.43 -13.96
N TYR A 362 25.90 -2.08 -14.79
CA TYR A 362 24.52 -1.93 -14.33
C TYR A 362 23.92 -3.25 -13.83
N ALA A 363 24.27 -4.37 -14.45
CA ALA A 363 23.88 -5.70 -13.96
C ALA A 363 24.48 -5.99 -12.58
N LEU A 364 25.75 -5.64 -12.35
CA LEU A 364 26.41 -5.77 -11.05
C LEU A 364 25.75 -4.87 -9.98
N ILE A 365 25.47 -3.61 -10.31
CA ILE A 365 24.77 -2.68 -9.41
C ILE A 365 23.39 -3.24 -9.02
N LEU A 366 22.64 -3.75 -10.00
CA LEU A 366 21.33 -4.35 -9.75
C LEU A 366 21.42 -5.61 -8.86
N LEU A 367 22.46 -6.42 -9.04
CA LEU A 367 22.73 -7.55 -8.14
C LEU A 367 23.04 -7.09 -6.71
N CYS A 368 23.85 -6.04 -6.54
CA CYS A 368 24.14 -5.46 -5.22
C CYS A 368 22.87 -4.90 -4.55
N LEU A 369 22.02 -4.21 -5.31
CA LEU A 369 20.73 -3.71 -4.81
C LEU A 369 19.81 -4.85 -4.39
N PHE A 370 19.75 -5.93 -5.17
CA PHE A 370 18.98 -7.13 -4.82
C PHE A 370 19.51 -7.77 -3.52
N ILE A 371 20.82 -7.97 -3.39
CA ILE A 371 21.44 -8.51 -2.16
C ILE A 371 21.15 -7.62 -0.95
N THR A 372 21.23 -6.30 -1.12
CA THR A 372 20.91 -5.34 -0.04
C THR A 372 19.44 -5.45 0.38
N SER A 373 18.52 -5.58 -0.58
CA SER A 373 17.10 -5.79 -0.29
C SER A 373 16.84 -7.13 0.41
N MET A 374 17.58 -8.18 0.04
CA MET A 374 17.53 -9.49 0.72
C MET A 374 17.98 -9.39 2.18
N GLN A 375 19.09 -8.69 2.43
CA GLN A 375 19.60 -8.46 3.79
C GLN A 375 18.60 -7.65 4.61
N TYR A 376 17.96 -6.64 4.02
CA TYR A 376 16.90 -5.87 4.67
C TYR A 376 15.68 -6.74 5.00
N GLY A 377 15.22 -7.58 4.08
CA GLY A 377 14.14 -8.54 4.32
C GLY A 377 14.47 -9.51 5.46
N TYR A 378 15.67 -10.10 5.45
CA TYR A 378 16.15 -10.98 6.51
C TYR A 378 16.18 -10.28 7.88
N LYS A 379 16.71 -9.05 7.91
CA LYS A 379 16.73 -8.20 9.11
C LYS A 379 15.32 -8.00 9.68
N ARG A 380 14.33 -7.67 8.83
CA ARG A 380 12.93 -7.49 9.25
C ARG A 380 12.33 -8.77 9.82
N LEU A 381 12.52 -9.91 9.16
CA LEU A 381 11.98 -11.20 9.62
C LEU A 381 12.58 -11.59 10.97
N ARG A 382 13.90 -11.43 11.13
CA ARG A 382 14.58 -11.70 12.39
C ARG A 382 14.07 -10.80 13.52
N LEU A 383 13.90 -9.50 13.23
CA LEU A 383 13.37 -8.53 14.20
C LEU A 383 11.93 -8.87 14.59
N ASN A 384 11.09 -9.28 13.64
CA ASN A 384 9.72 -9.70 13.92
C ASN A 384 9.64 -10.94 14.82
N GLY A 385 10.53 -11.92 14.60
CA GLY A 385 10.66 -13.08 15.48
C GLY A 385 10.96 -12.66 16.92
N ILE A 386 11.91 -11.73 17.10
CA ILE A 386 12.26 -11.19 18.41
C ILE A 386 11.10 -10.41 19.03
N TYR A 387 10.36 -9.60 18.27
CA TYR A 387 9.19 -8.90 18.80
C TYR A 387 8.10 -9.84 19.28
N LYS A 388 7.82 -10.93 18.56
CA LYS A 388 6.87 -11.96 19.01
C LYS A 388 7.33 -12.60 20.33
N GLU A 389 8.63 -12.85 20.46
CA GLU A 389 9.23 -13.38 21.69
C GLU A 389 9.13 -12.38 22.85
N ILE A 390 9.45 -11.10 22.63
CA ILE A 390 9.31 -10.03 23.62
C ILE A 390 7.87 -9.94 24.12
N ILE A 391 6.88 -9.94 23.23
CA ILE A 391 5.47 -9.87 23.62
C ILE A 391 5.10 -11.07 24.51
N LYS A 392 5.52 -12.28 24.13
CA LYS A 392 5.28 -13.50 24.92
C LYS A 392 5.92 -13.42 26.31
N VAL A 393 7.21 -13.10 26.37
CA VAL A 393 8.00 -13.06 27.62
C VAL A 393 7.52 -11.92 28.53
N SER A 394 7.24 -10.74 27.97
CA SER A 394 6.72 -9.59 28.71
C SER A 394 5.31 -9.86 29.26
N SER A 395 4.46 -10.58 28.52
CA SER A 395 3.13 -10.96 29.00
C SER A 395 3.18 -11.97 30.16
N ALA A 396 4.27 -12.73 30.26
CA ALA A 396 4.54 -13.63 31.39
C ALA A 396 5.19 -12.94 32.59
N GLY A 397 5.42 -11.61 32.53
CA GLY A 397 6.04 -10.84 33.61
C GLY A 397 7.56 -10.97 33.71
N ASP A 398 8.23 -11.64 32.77
CA ASP A 398 9.69 -11.78 32.79
C ASP A 398 10.38 -10.53 32.23
N PHE A 399 10.59 -9.56 33.12
CA PHE A 399 11.21 -8.28 32.82
C PHE A 399 12.67 -8.42 32.33
N LYS A 400 13.47 -9.29 32.97
CA LYS A 400 14.91 -9.41 32.68
C LYS A 400 15.14 -9.98 31.29
N THR A 401 14.43 -11.06 30.95
CA THR A 401 14.56 -11.68 29.62
C THR A 401 14.01 -10.74 28.53
N SER A 402 12.94 -10.00 28.81
CA SER A 402 12.41 -8.99 27.90
C SER A 402 13.44 -7.90 27.57
N LEU A 403 14.19 -7.41 28.56
CA LEU A 403 15.27 -6.44 28.33
C LEU A 403 16.41 -7.01 27.48
N VAL A 404 16.85 -8.25 27.75
CA VAL A 404 17.88 -8.91 26.94
C VAL A 404 17.44 -9.05 25.48
N LEU A 405 16.17 -9.38 25.23
CA LEU A 405 15.63 -9.46 23.88
C LEU A 405 15.55 -8.08 23.20
N LEU A 406 15.18 -7.04 23.94
CA LEU A 406 15.18 -5.66 23.43
C LEU A 406 16.60 -5.19 23.08
N ASP A 407 17.61 -5.47 23.90
CA ASP A 407 19.00 -5.12 23.60
C ASP A 407 19.51 -5.86 22.36
N ARG A 408 19.12 -7.14 22.18
CA ARG A 408 19.38 -7.88 20.93
C ARG A 408 18.69 -7.23 19.73
N ALA A 409 17.47 -6.73 19.89
CA ALA A 409 16.75 -6.02 18.83
C ALA A 409 17.47 -4.71 18.46
N ILE A 410 17.98 -3.94 19.43
CA ILE A 410 18.75 -2.70 19.20
C ILE A 410 20.00 -2.97 18.37
N ILE A 411 20.72 -4.08 18.63
CA ILE A 411 21.90 -4.48 17.83
C ILE A 411 21.52 -4.72 16.36
N ILE A 412 20.33 -5.27 16.10
CA ILE A 412 19.84 -5.54 14.74
C ILE A 412 19.39 -4.25 14.05
N ASP A 413 18.67 -3.38 14.75
CA ASP A 413 18.12 -2.14 14.19
C ASP A 413 18.13 -0.95 15.15
N LYS A 414 19.31 -0.37 15.38
CA LYS A 414 19.52 0.77 16.27
C LYS A 414 18.65 2.00 15.95
N SER A 415 18.15 2.13 14.72
CA SER A 415 17.35 3.28 14.32
C SER A 415 15.84 3.03 14.27
N ASN A 416 15.37 1.91 14.84
CA ASN A 416 13.96 1.58 14.88
C ASN A 416 13.29 2.13 16.15
N PRO A 417 12.43 3.15 16.04
CA PRO A 417 11.79 3.79 17.20
C PRO A 417 10.89 2.84 17.99
N LEU A 418 10.36 1.78 17.37
CA LEU A 418 9.46 0.83 18.05
C LEU A 418 10.19 0.03 19.15
N ILE A 419 11.49 -0.26 18.95
CA ILE A 419 12.29 -0.99 19.95
C ILE A 419 12.39 -0.18 21.23
N TYR A 420 12.75 1.09 21.09
CA TYR A 420 12.86 2.04 22.20
C TYR A 420 11.53 2.32 22.88
N LYS A 421 10.46 2.46 22.09
CA LYS A 421 9.10 2.60 22.62
C LYS A 421 8.67 1.37 23.45
N LEU A 422 8.96 0.16 22.99
CA LEU A 422 8.69 -1.06 23.74
C LEU A 422 9.52 -1.13 25.03
N LYS A 423 10.81 -0.78 24.96
CA LYS A 423 11.72 -0.69 26.11
C LYS A 423 11.24 0.31 27.15
N GLY A 424 10.85 1.52 26.73
CA GLY A 424 10.28 2.55 27.60
C GLY A 424 9.00 2.10 28.29
N ASN A 425 8.09 1.43 27.57
CA ASN A 425 6.86 0.88 28.17
C ASN A 425 7.15 -0.21 29.20
N LEU A 426 8.13 -1.09 28.93
CA LEU A 426 8.54 -2.14 29.85
C LEU A 426 9.09 -1.55 31.16
N TYR A 427 9.99 -0.56 31.07
CA TYR A 427 10.50 0.16 32.24
C TYR A 427 9.40 0.91 32.97
N LEU A 428 8.51 1.60 32.25
CA LEU A 428 7.42 2.37 32.86
C LEU A 428 6.46 1.46 33.66
N ASN A 429 6.14 0.28 33.15
CA ASN A 429 5.30 -0.69 33.86
C ASN A 429 6.01 -1.17 35.15
N ALA A 430 7.28 -1.56 35.05
CA ALA A 430 8.06 -2.00 36.21
C ALA A 430 8.25 -0.86 37.25
N ALA A 431 8.44 0.38 36.78
CA ALA A 431 8.54 1.56 37.63
C ALA A 431 7.26 1.79 38.45
N ARG A 432 6.09 1.63 37.81
CA ARG A 432 4.79 1.75 38.49
C ARG A 432 4.55 0.67 39.52
N GLU A 433 4.90 -0.58 39.20
CA GLU A 433 4.75 -1.71 40.12
C GLU A 433 5.66 -1.59 41.34
N LYS A 434 6.93 -1.23 41.13
CA LYS A 434 7.95 -1.16 42.18
C LYS A 434 8.03 0.20 42.87
N LYS A 435 7.39 1.22 42.32
CA LYS A 435 7.52 2.63 42.72
C LYS A 435 8.99 3.09 42.75
N ASP A 436 9.76 2.68 41.75
CA ASP A 436 11.20 2.96 41.65
C ASP A 436 11.47 4.12 40.68
N GLU A 437 11.95 5.24 41.21
CA GLU A 437 12.30 6.45 40.45
C GLU A 437 13.38 6.19 39.39
N ARG A 438 14.34 5.29 39.64
CA ARG A 438 15.39 4.99 38.65
C ARG A 438 14.78 4.38 37.39
N LEU A 439 13.79 3.50 37.55
CA LEU A 439 13.09 2.89 36.42
C LEU A 439 12.22 3.90 35.66
N PHE A 440 11.72 4.95 36.32
CA PHE A 440 11.08 6.07 35.62
C PHE A 440 12.08 6.82 34.72
N PHE A 441 13.30 7.07 35.19
CA PHE A 441 14.34 7.68 34.36
C PHE A 441 14.78 6.78 33.20
N GLU A 442 14.94 5.47 33.41
CA GLU A 442 15.24 4.52 32.32
C GLU A 442 14.12 4.48 31.27
N ALA A 443 12.86 4.54 31.71
CA ALA A 443 11.72 4.66 30.81
C ALA A 443 11.78 5.95 29.99
N ALA A 444 12.07 7.09 30.63
CA ALA A 444 12.20 8.37 29.96
C ALA A 444 13.33 8.36 28.92
N THR A 445 14.51 7.84 29.26
CA THR A 445 15.64 7.71 28.33
C THR A 445 15.26 6.92 27.08
N ALA A 446 14.62 5.76 27.25
CA ALA A 446 14.17 4.96 26.12
C ALA A 446 13.09 5.69 25.28
N PHE A 447 12.19 6.44 25.91
CA PHE A 447 11.21 7.23 25.17
C PHE A 447 11.83 8.42 24.42
N GLU A 448 12.85 9.07 24.97
CA GLU A 448 13.62 10.11 24.27
C GLU A 448 14.35 9.54 23.04
N GLU A 449 14.97 8.36 23.16
CA GLU A 449 15.55 7.65 22.02
C GLU A 449 14.50 7.29 20.96
N ALA A 450 13.27 6.95 21.37
CA ALA A 450 12.17 6.71 20.43
C ALA A 450 11.81 7.99 19.65
N LEU A 451 11.76 9.16 20.31
CA LEU A 451 11.46 10.44 19.65
C LEU A 451 12.58 10.90 18.72
N LEU A 452 13.83 10.54 18.99
CA LEU A 452 14.96 10.82 18.08
C LEU A 452 14.73 10.21 16.69
N PHE A 453 14.12 9.02 16.63
CA PHE A 453 13.84 8.31 15.37
C PHE A 453 12.38 8.43 14.90
N ASN A 454 11.47 8.94 15.73
CA ASN A 454 10.10 9.26 15.33
C ASN A 454 9.55 10.45 16.13
N PRO A 455 9.81 11.69 15.68
CA PRO A 455 9.35 12.88 16.38
C PRO A 455 7.83 13.11 16.28
N TYR A 456 7.09 12.28 15.53
CA TYR A 456 5.64 12.35 15.35
C TYR A 456 4.87 11.38 16.27
N ASP A 457 5.54 10.64 17.17
CA ASP A 457 4.87 9.67 18.04
C ASP A 457 4.16 10.35 19.23
N LYS A 458 2.88 10.70 19.01
CA LYS A 458 2.02 11.33 20.02
C LYS A 458 1.92 10.57 21.35
N ILE A 459 2.00 9.23 21.31
CA ILE A 459 1.90 8.41 22.53
C ILE A 459 3.14 8.60 23.38
N VAL A 460 4.32 8.66 22.75
CA VAL A 460 5.60 8.82 23.46
C VAL A 460 5.68 10.17 24.17
N TYR A 461 5.27 11.26 23.54
CA TYR A 461 5.17 12.58 24.22
C TYR A 461 4.25 12.54 25.46
N LYS A 462 3.11 11.84 25.35
CA LYS A 462 2.20 11.69 26.50
C LYS A 462 2.88 10.94 27.65
N ARG A 463 3.61 9.86 27.35
CA ARG A 463 4.33 9.06 28.35
C ARG A 463 5.47 9.85 28.99
N LEU A 464 6.24 10.59 28.23
CA LEU A 464 7.31 11.45 28.77
C LEU A 464 6.75 12.52 29.70
N LEU A 465 5.65 13.17 29.31
CA LEU A 465 4.99 14.15 30.19
C LEU A 465 4.49 13.50 31.49
N GLU A 466 3.85 12.33 31.41
CA GLU A 466 3.43 11.55 32.60
C GLU A 466 4.60 11.26 33.54
N ILE A 467 5.78 10.92 33.00
CA ILE A 467 6.98 10.61 33.79
C ILE A 467 7.56 11.89 34.41
N TYR A 468 7.74 12.95 33.63
CA TYR A 468 8.36 14.19 34.11
C TYR A 468 7.51 14.92 35.13
N GLU A 469 6.18 14.86 35.02
CA GLU A 469 5.24 15.34 36.03
C GLU A 469 5.34 14.52 37.32
N TYR A 470 5.47 13.19 37.22
CA TYR A 470 5.63 12.31 38.38
C TYR A 470 6.92 12.59 39.16
N VAL A 471 8.04 12.80 38.46
CA VAL A 471 9.35 13.09 39.08
C VAL A 471 9.54 14.59 39.39
N ALA A 472 8.56 15.43 39.08
CA ALA A 472 8.54 16.88 39.36
C ALA A 472 9.73 17.67 38.76
N VAL A 473 10.19 17.31 37.55
CA VAL A 473 11.31 18.01 36.89
C VAL A 473 10.79 19.08 35.93
N THR A 474 10.58 20.31 36.43
CA THR A 474 9.93 21.41 35.69
C THR A 474 10.59 21.74 34.34
N ILE A 475 11.92 21.75 34.28
CA ILE A 475 12.66 22.08 33.05
C ILE A 475 12.34 21.08 31.92
N LEU A 476 12.26 19.77 32.25
CA LEU A 476 11.93 18.73 31.27
C LEU A 476 10.46 18.77 30.84
N ILE A 477 9.56 19.19 31.74
CA ILE A 477 8.14 19.40 31.42
C ILE A 477 7.96 20.53 30.41
N GLU A 478 8.70 21.63 30.58
CA GLU A 478 8.64 22.76 29.65
C GLU A 478 9.25 22.40 28.29
N ASP A 479 10.41 21.75 28.28
CA ASP A 479 11.08 21.29 27.05
C ASP A 479 10.19 20.33 26.24
N ILE A 480 9.60 19.31 26.87
CA ILE A 480 8.77 18.34 26.16
C ILE A 480 7.49 18.97 25.61
N LYS A 481 6.94 20.00 26.28
CA LYS A 481 5.78 20.77 25.80
C LYS A 481 6.14 21.58 24.56
N LEU A 482 7.32 22.20 24.54
CA LEU A 482 7.83 22.95 23.38
C LEU A 482 8.07 22.04 22.18
N ARG A 483 8.80 20.94 22.34
CA ARG A 483 9.03 19.95 21.26
C ARG A 483 7.72 19.36 20.76
N ARG A 484 6.78 19.06 21.67
CA ARG A 484 5.44 18.60 21.28
C ARG A 484 4.71 19.62 20.42
N ALA A 485 4.82 20.92 20.72
CA ALA A 485 4.16 21.98 19.95
C ALA A 485 4.77 22.15 18.54
N GLU A 486 6.04 21.79 18.34
CA GLU A 486 6.70 21.79 17.03
C GLU A 486 6.11 20.71 16.10
N PHE A 487 5.90 19.50 16.63
CA PHE A 487 5.52 18.33 15.82
C PHE A 487 4.02 17.98 15.86
N MET A 488 3.23 18.51 16.80
CA MET A 488 1.80 18.22 16.95
C MET A 488 0.95 19.44 16.57
N ARG A 489 -0.02 19.28 15.64
CA ARG A 489 -0.85 20.37 15.12
C ARG A 489 -2.36 20.14 15.23
#